data_AF-A0A1C8ZRY6-F1
#
_entry.id   AF-A0A1C8ZRY6-F1
#
_cell.length_a   1.000
_cell.length_b   1.000
_cell.length_c   1.000
_cell.angle_alpha   90.00
_cell.angle_beta   90.00
_cell.angle_gamma   90.00
#
_symmetry.space_group_name_H-M   'P 1'
#
loop_
_entity.id
_entity.type
_entity.pdbx_description
1 polymer ?
#
loop_
_entity_poly.entity_id
_entity_poly.type
_entity_poly.pdbx_seq_one_letter_code
_entity_poly.pdbx_strand_id
1 'polypeptide(L)'
;MVACPICGSIELIWNENQGEVVCSSCGTVLDKIYYFNQEFFDKETIIYEGFMRSEIKDKESRVEKFMKESFNRKISEFEIILNNMLIDKKYREIYNILSEEGLLGGLKAKTKVALLIYFRYYRDSQYLHILQKFNIKKELISKYKRKIGYQKMTHLIDKISQISDR
;
A
#
# COMPACT_ATOMS: atom_id res chain seq x y z
N MET A 1 -4.07 34.60 -18.07
CA MET A 1 -5.39 34.13 -17.63
C MET A 1 -5.23 32.71 -17.14
N VAL A 2 -5.76 32.38 -15.96
CA VAL A 2 -5.72 31.00 -15.44
C VAL A 2 -6.84 30.23 -16.13
N ALA A 3 -6.49 29.16 -16.84
CA ALA A 3 -7.43 28.28 -17.52
C ALA A 3 -7.34 26.87 -16.94
N CYS A 4 -8.43 26.11 -17.00
CA CYS A 4 -8.46 24.73 -16.61
C CYS A 4 -7.46 23.92 -17.46
N PRO A 5 -6.50 23.19 -16.85
CA PRO A 5 -5.50 22.43 -17.59
C PRO A 5 -6.09 21.21 -18.32
N ILE A 6 -7.33 20.82 -18.00
CA ILE A 6 -8.00 19.64 -18.56
C ILE A 6 -8.82 19.97 -19.81
N CYS A 7 -9.62 21.03 -19.78
CA CYS A 7 -10.52 21.38 -20.88
C CYS A 7 -10.23 22.75 -21.52
N GLY A 8 -9.25 23.50 -21.00
CA GLY A 8 -8.91 24.84 -21.50
C GLY A 8 -9.93 25.93 -21.15
N SER A 9 -11.03 25.59 -20.45
CA SER A 9 -12.03 26.55 -20.03
C SER A 9 -11.48 27.57 -19.02
N ILE A 10 -11.94 28.81 -19.12
CA ILE A 10 -11.64 29.89 -18.17
C ILE A 10 -12.73 30.05 -17.10
N GLU A 11 -13.80 29.25 -17.18
CA GLU A 11 -14.96 29.34 -16.29
C GLU A 11 -14.71 28.54 -15.00
N LEU A 12 -14.04 29.18 -14.05
CA LEU A 12 -13.74 28.62 -12.73
C LEU A 12 -14.73 29.17 -11.69
N ILE A 13 -15.32 28.26 -10.90
CA ILE A 13 -16.26 28.58 -9.83
C ILE A 13 -15.65 28.20 -8.48
N TRP A 14 -16.01 28.96 -7.45
CA TRP A 14 -15.64 28.62 -6.08
C TRP A 14 -16.78 27.83 -5.42
N ASN A 15 -16.45 26.63 -4.95
CA ASN A 15 -17.31 25.82 -4.10
C ASN A 15 -17.03 26.18 -2.64
N GLU A 16 -17.82 27.11 -2.11
CA GLU A 16 -17.70 27.62 -0.74
C GLU A 16 -17.87 26.51 0.33
N ASN A 17 -18.74 25.53 0.08
CA ASN A 17 -19.01 24.43 1.03
C ASN A 17 -17.79 23.53 1.26
N GLN A 18 -16.91 23.41 0.27
CA GLN A 18 -15.74 22.55 0.32
C GLN A 18 -14.41 23.33 0.32
N GLY A 19 -14.48 24.65 0.20
CA GLY A 19 -13.31 25.51 0.06
C GLY A 19 -12.50 25.19 -1.20
N GLU A 20 -13.17 24.84 -2.31
CA GLU A 20 -12.50 24.32 -3.51
C GLU A 20 -12.76 25.21 -4.73
N VAL A 21 -11.74 25.50 -5.53
CA VAL A 21 -11.92 26.11 -6.87
C VAL A 21 -12.11 24.99 -7.88
N VAL A 22 -13.23 25.01 -8.60
CA VAL A 22 -13.63 23.94 -9.52
C VAL A 22 -13.87 24.53 -10.91
N CYS A 23 -13.42 23.83 -11.95
CA CYS A 23 -13.79 24.17 -13.33
C CYS A 23 -15.27 23.82 -13.56
N SER A 24 -16.09 24.82 -13.90
CA SER A 24 -17.52 24.61 -14.14
C SER A 24 -17.80 23.76 -15.38
N SER A 25 -16.91 23.81 -16.38
CA SER A 25 -17.11 23.11 -17.65
C SER A 25 -16.80 21.60 -17.59
N CYS A 26 -15.84 21.17 -16.75
CA CYS A 26 -15.44 19.75 -16.67
C CYS A 26 -15.39 19.17 -15.26
N GLY A 27 -15.72 19.95 -14.23
CA GLY A 27 -15.76 19.50 -12.83
C GLY A 27 -14.40 19.27 -12.18
N THR A 28 -13.30 19.65 -12.84
CA THR A 28 -11.95 19.47 -12.27
C THR A 28 -11.73 20.42 -11.11
N VAL A 29 -11.41 19.89 -9.93
CA VAL A 29 -10.95 20.66 -8.77
C VAL A 29 -9.52 21.13 -9.03
N LEU A 30 -9.30 22.44 -9.03
CA LEU A 30 -8.02 23.07 -9.32
C LEU A 30 -7.23 23.39 -8.06
N ASP A 31 -7.89 23.84 -7.00
CA ASP A 31 -7.22 24.22 -5.76
C ASP A 31 -8.15 24.17 -4.54
N LYS A 32 -7.56 24.11 -3.34
CA LYS A 32 -8.25 24.19 -2.04
C LYS A 32 -7.88 25.49 -1.34
N ILE A 33 -8.85 26.39 -1.18
CA ILE A 33 -8.72 27.62 -0.42
C ILE A 33 -8.98 27.31 1.05
N TYR A 34 -7.95 27.38 1.88
CA TYR A 34 -8.05 27.26 3.33
C TYR A 34 -8.49 28.60 3.93
N TYR A 35 -9.64 28.64 4.59
CA TYR A 35 -10.04 29.79 5.41
C TYR A 35 -9.17 29.83 6.68
N PHE A 36 -8.22 30.78 6.73
CA PHE A 36 -7.51 31.13 7.95
C PHE A 36 -8.40 32.09 8.77
N ASN A 37 -9.27 31.57 9.63
CA ASN A 37 -9.90 32.38 10.66
C ASN A 37 -8.85 32.71 11.72
N GLN A 38 -8.44 33.97 11.77
CA GLN A 38 -7.47 34.48 12.72
C GLN A 38 -8.17 34.78 14.05
N GLU A 39 -8.56 33.74 14.79
CA GLU A 39 -8.95 33.88 16.20
C GLU A 39 -7.69 33.79 17.07
N PHE A 40 -7.62 34.65 18.09
CA PHE A 40 -6.45 34.91 18.92
C PHE A 40 -5.81 33.62 19.48
N PHE A 41 -4.56 33.35 19.09
CA PHE A 41 -3.80 32.21 19.58
C PHE A 41 -3.37 32.43 21.04
N ASP A 42 -4.04 31.77 21.98
CA ASP A 42 -3.57 31.65 23.36
C ASP A 42 -2.19 30.97 23.41
N LYS A 43 -1.34 31.40 24.35
CA LYS A 43 0.05 30.89 24.53
C LYS A 43 0.14 29.37 24.62
N GLU A 44 -0.89 28.70 25.10
CA GLU A 44 -0.96 27.22 25.16
C GLU A 44 -1.01 26.59 23.76
N THR A 45 -1.66 27.22 22.79
CA THR A 45 -1.75 26.75 21.40
C THR A 45 -0.40 26.86 20.68
N ILE A 46 0.38 27.92 20.96
CA ILE A 46 1.74 28.10 20.40
C ILE A 46 2.69 27.02 20.92
N ILE A 47 2.57 26.64 22.20
CA ILE A 47 3.36 25.55 22.80
C ILE A 47 2.95 24.21 22.18
N TYR A 48 1.64 23.97 22.00
CA TYR A 48 1.13 22.76 21.36
C TYR A 48 1.57 22.64 19.90
N GLU A 49 1.52 23.72 19.12
CA GLU A 49 2.01 23.73 17.74
C GLU A 49 3.53 23.57 17.67
N GLY A 50 4.28 24.16 18.59
CA GLY A 50 5.73 23.99 18.68
C GLY A 50 6.11 22.54 18.98
N PHE A 51 5.41 21.92 19.93
CA PHE A 51 5.59 20.51 20.30
C PHE A 51 5.19 19.58 19.13
N MET A 52 4.03 19.80 18.51
CA MET A 52 3.58 19.04 17.35
C MET A 52 4.51 19.20 16.14
N ARG A 53 5.02 20.42 15.86
CA ARG A 53 6.02 20.64 14.80
C ARG A 53 7.34 19.94 15.11
N SER A 54 7.75 19.88 16.37
CA SER A 54 8.97 19.16 16.77
C SER A 54 8.79 17.64 16.62
N GLU A 55 7.65 17.08 17.02
CA GLU A 55 7.33 15.67 16.79
C GLU A 55 7.19 15.33 15.31
N ILE A 56 6.55 16.20 14.53
CA ILE A 56 6.40 16.01 13.08
C ILE A 56 7.78 16.05 12.42
N LYS A 57 8.64 17.02 12.77
CA LYS A 57 10.03 17.07 12.27
C LYS A 57 10.85 15.86 12.67
N ASP A 58 10.67 15.34 13.88
CA ASP A 58 11.35 14.12 14.32
C ASP A 58 10.83 12.88 13.58
N LYS A 59 9.52 12.79 13.33
CA LYS A 59 8.91 11.74 12.52
C LYS A 59 9.37 11.83 11.06
N GLU A 60 9.39 13.03 10.48
CA GLU A 60 9.88 13.31 9.13
C GLU A 60 11.37 13.00 9.00
N SER A 61 12.19 13.34 9.99
CA SER A 61 13.62 13.00 10.04
C SER A 61 13.83 11.48 10.10
N ARG A 62 13.01 10.75 10.88
CA ARG A 62 13.03 9.28 10.91
C ARG A 62 12.61 8.67 9.58
N VAL A 63 11.59 9.22 8.93
CA VAL A 63 11.13 8.80 7.60
C VAL A 63 12.18 9.12 6.54
N GLU A 64 12.77 10.31 6.55
CA GLU A 64 13.86 10.68 5.64
C GLU A 64 15.08 9.79 5.82
N LYS A 65 15.45 9.48 7.08
CA LYS A 65 16.56 8.58 7.37
C LYS A 65 16.25 7.16 6.89
N PHE A 66 15.04 6.66 7.14
CA PHE A 66 14.56 5.40 6.60
C PHE A 66 14.56 5.39 5.06
N MET A 67 14.13 6.48 4.43
CA MET A 67 14.11 6.63 2.97
C MET A 67 15.51 6.73 2.38
N LYS A 68 16.45 7.45 3.03
CA LYS A 68 17.86 7.56 2.63
C LYS A 68 18.60 6.22 2.81
N GLU A 69 18.33 5.49 3.90
CA GLU A 69 18.84 4.13 4.11
C GLU A 69 18.22 3.13 3.13
N SER A 70 16.95 3.34 2.76
CA SER A 70 16.21 2.57 1.76
C SER A 70 16.64 2.85 0.33
N PHE A 71 17.07 4.07 -0.02
CA PHE A 71 17.54 4.43 -1.37
C PHE A 71 18.93 3.88 -1.69
N ASN A 72 19.76 3.62 -0.67
CA ASN A 72 21.06 2.95 -0.85
C ASN A 72 20.93 1.44 -1.12
N ARG A 73 19.75 0.85 -0.87
CA ARG A 73 19.40 -0.47 -1.37
C ARG A 73 18.50 -0.26 -2.59
N LYS A 74 18.79 -0.87 -3.73
CA LYS A 74 17.76 -0.98 -4.78
C LYS A 74 16.64 -1.87 -4.24
N ILE A 75 15.69 -1.29 -3.50
CA ILE A 75 14.49 -1.99 -3.05
C ILE A 75 13.77 -2.43 -4.31
N SER A 76 13.59 -3.74 -4.44
CA SER A 76 12.94 -4.26 -5.64
C SER A 76 11.46 -3.89 -5.62
N GLU A 77 10.87 -3.62 -6.78
CA GLU A 77 9.43 -3.39 -6.93
C GLU A 77 8.59 -4.45 -6.19
N PHE A 78 9.05 -5.71 -6.20
CA PHE A 78 8.38 -6.80 -5.49
C PHE A 78 8.50 -6.73 -3.97
N GLU A 79 9.52 -6.07 -3.40
CA GLU A 79 9.59 -5.80 -1.96
C GLU A 79 8.56 -4.75 -1.56
N ILE A 80 8.34 -3.73 -2.39
CA ILE A 80 7.29 -2.73 -2.18
C ILE A 80 5.91 -3.42 -2.25
N ILE A 81 5.66 -4.23 -3.28
CA ILE A 81 4.42 -4.99 -3.43
C ILE A 81 4.20 -5.92 -2.23
N LEU A 82 5.24 -6.65 -1.80
CA LEU A 82 5.16 -7.54 -0.66
C LEU A 82 4.78 -6.77 0.61
N ASN A 83 5.45 -5.65 0.89
CA ASN A 83 5.17 -4.84 2.08
C ASN A 83 3.73 -4.31 2.07
N ASN A 84 3.24 -3.85 0.91
CA ASN A 84 1.85 -3.41 0.76
C ASN A 84 0.85 -4.55 0.96
N MET A 85 1.13 -5.76 0.47
CA MET A 85 0.27 -6.92 0.71
C MET A 85 0.16 -7.25 2.20
N LEU A 86 1.25 -7.12 2.96
CA LEU A 86 1.28 -7.45 4.40
C LEU A 86 0.55 -6.43 5.29
N ILE A 87 0.08 -5.31 4.72
CA ILE A 87 -0.86 -4.41 5.41
C ILE A 87 -2.20 -5.13 5.61
N ASP A 88 -2.65 -5.93 4.64
CA ASP A 88 -3.86 -6.75 4.75
C ASP A 88 -3.64 -7.91 5.74
N LYS A 89 -4.53 -8.00 6.73
CA LYS A 89 -4.46 -8.98 7.83
C LYS A 89 -4.35 -10.41 7.32
N LYS A 90 -5.17 -10.80 6.34
CA LYS A 90 -5.21 -12.17 5.82
C LYS A 90 -3.92 -12.53 5.09
N TYR A 91 -3.35 -11.61 4.29
CA TYR A 91 -2.04 -11.83 3.68
C TYR A 91 -0.92 -11.93 4.71
N ARG A 92 -0.98 -11.15 5.80
CA ARG A 92 -0.03 -11.24 6.92
C ARG A 92 -0.11 -12.58 7.64
N GLU A 93 -1.32 -13.09 7.89
CA GLU A 93 -1.52 -14.39 8.54
C GLU A 93 -1.00 -15.53 7.66
N ILE A 94 -1.30 -15.50 6.35
CA ILE A 94 -0.72 -16.45 5.38
C ILE A 94 0.81 -16.37 5.39
N TYR A 95 1.36 -15.15 5.38
CA TYR A 95 2.81 -14.95 5.41
C TYR A 95 3.45 -15.59 6.65
N ASN A 96 2.84 -15.39 7.82
CA ASN A 96 3.32 -15.96 9.08
C ASN A 96 3.32 -17.49 9.02
N ILE A 97 2.23 -18.12 8.59
CA ILE A 97 2.16 -19.59 8.43
C ILE A 97 3.28 -20.09 7.51
N LEU A 98 3.42 -19.47 6.33
CA LEU A 98 4.44 -19.90 5.37
C LEU A 98 5.86 -19.68 5.91
N SER A 99 6.07 -18.64 6.73
CA SER A 99 7.35 -18.34 7.36
C SER A 99 7.70 -19.34 8.46
N GLU A 100 6.74 -19.66 9.34
CA GLU A 100 6.87 -20.67 10.40
C GLU A 100 7.18 -22.06 9.82
N GLU A 101 6.60 -22.37 8.66
CA GLU A 101 6.82 -23.63 7.93
C GLU A 101 8.14 -23.67 7.15
N GLY A 102 8.95 -22.61 7.26
CA GLY A 102 10.27 -22.47 6.64
C GLY A 102 10.23 -22.25 5.12
N LEU A 103 9.08 -21.89 4.56
CA LEU A 103 8.89 -21.86 3.10
C LEU A 103 9.35 -20.56 2.47
N LEU A 104 9.40 -19.46 3.23
CA LEU A 104 9.76 -18.14 2.72
C LEU A 104 11.25 -17.80 2.88
N GLY A 105 12.00 -18.60 3.66
CA GLY A 105 13.42 -18.41 3.90
C GLY A 105 14.24 -18.41 2.61
N GLY A 106 15.10 -17.40 2.43
CA GLY A 106 15.96 -17.26 1.26
C GLY A 106 15.24 -17.01 -0.08
N LEU A 107 13.91 -16.86 -0.08
CA LEU A 107 13.16 -16.59 -1.30
C LEU A 107 13.22 -15.11 -1.70
N LYS A 108 13.34 -14.86 -3.00
CA LYS A 108 13.18 -13.52 -3.58
C LYS A 108 11.76 -13.00 -3.34
N ALA A 109 11.61 -11.69 -3.17
CA ALA A 109 10.32 -11.05 -2.92
C ALA A 109 9.26 -11.41 -3.98
N LYS A 110 9.64 -11.47 -5.27
CA LYS A 110 8.76 -11.93 -6.36
C LYS A 110 8.11 -13.29 -6.07
N THR A 111 8.90 -14.24 -5.56
CA THR A 111 8.42 -15.57 -5.21
C THR A 111 7.51 -15.54 -4.00
N LYS A 112 7.85 -14.74 -2.98
CA LYS A 112 7.00 -14.57 -1.79
C LYS A 112 5.63 -14.02 -2.18
N VAL A 113 5.59 -12.96 -2.99
CA VAL A 113 4.36 -12.38 -3.55
C VAL A 113 3.56 -13.43 -4.31
N ALA A 114 4.22 -14.23 -5.16
CA ALA A 114 3.55 -15.29 -5.91
C ALA A 114 2.88 -16.33 -4.99
N LEU A 115 3.60 -16.80 -3.97
CA LEU A 115 3.08 -17.76 -3.00
C LEU A 115 1.91 -17.17 -2.20
N LEU A 116 2.02 -15.91 -1.76
CA LEU A 116 0.94 -15.23 -1.06
C LEU A 116 -0.33 -15.14 -1.91
N ILE A 117 -0.21 -14.75 -3.18
CA ILE A 117 -1.35 -14.72 -4.12
C ILE A 117 -1.95 -16.12 -4.28
N TYR A 118 -1.12 -17.14 -4.50
CA TYR A 118 -1.59 -18.51 -4.67
C TYR A 118 -2.37 -18.99 -3.45
N PHE A 119 -1.80 -18.83 -2.24
CA PHE A 119 -2.42 -19.30 -1.02
C PHE A 119 -3.65 -18.48 -0.61
N ARG A 120 -3.68 -17.18 -0.92
CA ARG A 120 -4.87 -16.35 -0.67
C ARG A 120 -6.07 -16.80 -1.50
N TYR A 121 -5.83 -17.24 -2.73
CA TYR A 121 -6.87 -17.63 -3.68
C TYR A 121 -6.78 -19.10 -4.02
N TYR A 122 -6.34 -19.97 -3.11
CA TYR A 122 -6.05 -21.37 -3.46
C TYR A 122 -7.31 -22.14 -3.92
N ARG A 123 -8.50 -21.71 -3.47
CA ARG A 123 -9.81 -22.26 -3.86
C ARG A 123 -10.30 -21.76 -5.22
N ASP A 124 -9.69 -20.71 -5.76
CA ASP A 124 -10.18 -20.05 -6.97
C ASP A 124 -9.04 -19.82 -7.98
N SER A 125 -9.30 -20.18 -9.23
CA SER A 125 -8.46 -19.85 -10.39
C SER A 125 -8.11 -18.35 -10.55
N GLN A 126 -8.80 -17.44 -9.85
CA GLN A 126 -8.50 -16.00 -9.76
C GLN A 126 -7.02 -15.70 -9.48
N TYR A 127 -6.31 -16.57 -8.77
CA TYR A 127 -4.88 -16.37 -8.52
C TYR A 127 -4.08 -16.22 -9.83
N LEU A 128 -4.47 -16.89 -10.92
CA LEU A 128 -3.78 -16.82 -12.22
C LEU A 128 -3.86 -15.42 -12.83
N HIS A 129 -5.04 -14.79 -12.77
CA HIS A 129 -5.25 -13.44 -13.26
C HIS A 129 -4.47 -12.41 -12.45
N ILE A 130 -4.43 -12.58 -11.12
CA ILE A 130 -3.67 -11.68 -10.23
C ILE A 130 -2.16 -11.82 -10.47
N LEU A 131 -1.66 -13.04 -10.66
CA LEU A 131 -0.26 -13.25 -11.03
C LEU A 131 0.12 -12.56 -12.34
N GLN A 132 -0.77 -12.63 -13.35
CA GLN A 132 -0.57 -11.94 -14.63
C GLN A 132 -0.48 -10.43 -14.48
N LYS A 133 -1.33 -9.81 -13.64
CA LYS A 133 -1.27 -8.37 -13.35
C LYS A 133 0.10 -7.92 -12.81
N PHE A 134 0.78 -8.78 -12.05
CA PHE A 134 2.11 -8.53 -11.51
C PHE A 134 3.25 -9.06 -12.41
N ASN A 135 2.95 -9.48 -13.64
CA ASN A 135 3.92 -10.07 -14.56
C ASN A 135 4.70 -11.27 -13.94
N ILE A 136 3.96 -12.10 -13.19
CA ILE A 136 4.45 -13.34 -12.58
C ILE A 136 3.97 -14.53 -13.40
N LYS A 137 4.92 -15.33 -13.86
CA LYS A 137 4.68 -16.57 -14.61
C LYS A 137 4.08 -17.66 -13.71
N LYS A 138 3.00 -18.32 -14.17
CA LYS A 138 2.32 -19.40 -13.43
C LYS A 138 3.23 -20.59 -13.13
N GLU A 139 4.24 -20.81 -13.98
CA GLU A 139 5.23 -21.87 -13.86
C GLU A 139 6.04 -21.73 -12.57
N LEU A 140 6.18 -20.50 -12.04
CA LEU A 140 6.79 -20.26 -10.74
C LEU A 140 6.02 -21.00 -9.64
N ILE A 141 4.70 -20.88 -9.61
CA ILE A 141 3.86 -21.60 -8.64
C ILE A 141 3.98 -23.10 -8.86
N SER A 142 3.88 -23.59 -10.11
CA SER A 142 4.02 -25.02 -10.41
C SER A 142 5.35 -25.59 -9.90
N LYS A 143 6.45 -24.85 -10.07
CA LYS A 143 7.77 -25.23 -9.54
C LYS A 143 7.76 -25.34 -8.02
N TYR A 144 7.19 -24.36 -7.32
CA TYR A 144 7.15 -24.38 -5.86
C TYR A 144 6.17 -25.41 -5.29
N LYS A 145 5.04 -25.68 -5.97
CA LYS A 145 4.13 -26.77 -5.60
C LYS A 145 4.85 -28.12 -5.62
N ARG A 146 5.64 -28.38 -6.65
CA ARG A 146 6.46 -29.61 -6.73
C ARG A 146 7.51 -29.66 -5.62
N LYS A 147 8.18 -28.54 -5.33
CA LYS A 147 9.22 -28.46 -4.28
C LYS A 147 8.67 -28.68 -2.87
N ILE A 148 7.49 -28.13 -2.57
CA ILE A 148 6.84 -28.26 -1.26
C ILE A 148 6.32 -29.69 -1.06
N GLY A 149 5.84 -30.32 -2.13
CA GLY A 149 5.26 -31.66 -2.07
C GLY A 149 3.79 -31.64 -1.66
N TYR A 150 3.06 -32.67 -2.09
CA TYR A 150 1.60 -32.74 -1.96
C TYR A 150 1.12 -32.77 -0.50
N GLN A 151 1.75 -33.60 0.34
CA GLN A 151 1.37 -33.76 1.75
C GLN A 151 1.51 -32.44 2.52
N LYS A 152 2.67 -31.78 2.39
CA LYS A 152 2.91 -30.49 3.03
C LYS A 152 2.00 -29.39 2.47
N MET A 153 1.71 -29.40 1.16
CA MET A 153 0.75 -28.48 0.55
C MET A 153 -0.66 -28.60 1.15
N THR A 154 -1.13 -29.83 1.36
CA THR A 154 -2.44 -30.10 1.94
C THR A 154 -2.52 -29.54 3.36
N HIS A 155 -1.53 -29.87 4.19
CA HIS A 155 -1.42 -29.36 5.56
C HIS A 155 -1.39 -27.82 5.64
N LEU A 156 -0.68 -27.15 4.72
CA LEU A 156 -0.68 -25.68 4.64
C LEU A 156 -2.05 -25.11 4.29
N ILE A 157 -2.72 -25.73 3.32
CA ILE A 157 -4.06 -25.33 2.90
C ILE A 157 -5.04 -25.48 4.06
N ASP A 158 -4.95 -26.56 4.84
CA ASP A 158 -5.80 -26.78 6.01
C ASP A 158 -5.59 -25.69 7.07
N LYS A 159 -4.32 -25.39 7.40
CA LYS A 159 -3.96 -24.29 8.32
C LYS A 159 -4.49 -22.94 7.85
N ILE A 160 -4.38 -22.66 6.55
CA ILE A 160 -4.82 -21.39 5.96
C ILE A 160 -6.35 -21.31 5.91
N SER A 161 -7.04 -22.43 5.74
CA SER A 161 -8.51 -22.48 5.71
C SER A 161 -9.12 -22.09 7.06
N GLN A 162 -8.47 -22.49 8.16
CA GLN A 162 -8.91 -22.15 9.52
C GLN A 162 -8.88 -20.64 9.82
N ILE A 163 -8.15 -19.85 9.02
CA ILE A 163 -8.15 -18.39 9.10
C ILE A 163 -9.36 -17.78 8.38
N SER A 164 -9.90 -18.44 7.36
CA SER A 164 -11.01 -17.91 6.56
C SER A 164 -12.36 -17.99 7.26
N ASP A 165 -12.48 -18.84 8.28
CA ASP A 165 -13.73 -19.14 8.98
C ASP A 165 -13.86 -18.38 10.33
N ARG A 166 -13.05 -17.34 10.55
CA ARG A 166 -13.09 -16.42 11.71
C ARG A 166 -13.09 -14.96 11.26
#